data_AF-A0A6L5HI80-F1
#
_entry.id   AF-A0A6L5HI80-F1
#
_cell.length_a   1.000
_cell.length_b   1.000
_cell.length_c   1.000
_cell.angle_alpha   90.00
_cell.angle_beta   90.00
_cell.angle_gamma   90.00
#
_symmetry.space_group_name_H-M   'P 1'
#
loop_
_entity.id
_entity.type
_entity.pdbx_description
1 polymer ?
#
loop_
_entity_poly.entity_id
_entity_poly.type
_entity_poly.pdbx_seq_one_letter_code
_entity_poly.pdbx_strand_id
1 'polypeptide(L)'
;MNTLQLNIENSLPHDWQRATLVGRVWLPGERGGPAVVVIRDGEVIDCSAHFATLSLLLDHDQPLQAVREISGTSLGSIEDLLANSGEQRDPAKPYLLAPTDLQVIKAAGVTFASSMIERVIEEKAGGDALRAEEIRALVQAAIGDNLRDLKPGSPEAMRLKQVLIEQKMWSQYLEVGIGPDAEIFTKAPILAAVGSGNAIGIHPGSSWNNPEPEVVLAVDSQGRIYGATLGNDVNLRDFEGRSALLLSKAKDNNASCALGPFIRLFDEHFSLDDVRNCEVTLRVEGQDGYVLNGKSSMNQISRDPADLAAQTLNENHQYPDGFVLFLGTLFAPTDDRDHPGQGFTHKPGDVVSISSPTLGALHNRVTTSDQAPRWTFGVGDLMKNLAERGLLG
;
A
#
# COMPACT_ATOMS: atom_id res chain seq x y z
N MET A 1 -12.74 -22.25 -12.61
CA MET A 1 -12.17 -20.92 -12.27
C MET A 1 -10.69 -21.14 -12.06
N ASN A 2 -9.82 -20.37 -12.71
CA ASN A 2 -8.38 -20.48 -12.46
C ASN A 2 -8.13 -20.00 -11.02
N THR A 3 -7.60 -20.90 -10.19
CA THR A 3 -7.15 -20.55 -8.84
C THR A 3 -6.00 -19.55 -8.99
N LEU A 4 -6.06 -18.43 -8.25
CA LEU A 4 -4.92 -17.53 -8.12
C LEU A 4 -3.78 -18.33 -7.49
N GLN A 5 -2.70 -18.56 -8.25
CA GLN A 5 -1.52 -19.29 -7.80
C GLN A 5 -0.30 -18.38 -7.93
N LEU A 6 0.43 -18.22 -6.83
CA LEU A 6 1.66 -17.47 -6.79
C LEU A 6 2.83 -18.34 -7.26
N ASN A 7 3.76 -17.74 -7.99
CA ASN A 7 5.01 -18.33 -8.43
C ASN A 7 6.09 -17.25 -8.52
N ILE A 8 7.33 -17.66 -8.82
CA ILE A 8 8.46 -16.72 -8.90
C ILE A 8 8.20 -15.61 -9.93
N GLU A 9 7.74 -15.98 -11.13
CA GLU A 9 7.57 -15.05 -12.27
C GLU A 9 6.52 -13.97 -12.00
N ASN A 10 5.46 -14.31 -11.27
CA ASN A 10 4.39 -13.38 -10.98
C ASN A 10 4.54 -12.68 -9.63
N SER A 11 5.38 -13.13 -8.71
CA SER A 11 5.43 -12.57 -7.35
C SER A 11 6.70 -11.80 -7.04
N LEU A 12 7.86 -12.23 -7.54
CA LEU A 12 9.14 -11.65 -7.13
C LEU A 12 9.58 -10.52 -8.08
N PRO A 13 10.43 -9.57 -7.61
CA PRO A 13 11.08 -8.60 -8.48
C PRO A 13 11.84 -9.28 -9.63
N HIS A 14 12.01 -8.58 -10.75
CA HIS A 14 12.74 -9.13 -11.91
C HIS A 14 14.19 -9.52 -11.60
N ASP A 15 14.80 -8.92 -10.58
CA ASP A 15 16.16 -9.15 -10.12
C ASP A 15 16.21 -9.76 -8.71
N TRP A 16 15.20 -10.56 -8.34
CA TRP A 16 15.04 -11.10 -6.99
C TRP A 16 16.25 -11.87 -6.46
N GLN A 17 17.04 -12.51 -7.31
CA GLN A 17 18.21 -13.30 -6.89
C GLN A 17 19.29 -12.48 -6.19
N ARG A 18 19.33 -11.17 -6.45
CA ARG A 18 20.24 -10.22 -5.78
C ARG A 18 19.52 -9.24 -4.87
N ALA A 19 18.19 -9.31 -4.79
CA ALA A 19 17.39 -8.39 -3.99
C ALA A 19 17.39 -8.85 -2.53
N THR A 20 17.53 -7.89 -1.61
CA THR A 20 17.37 -8.17 -0.18
C THR A 20 15.89 -8.18 0.20
N LEU A 21 15.25 -9.36 0.22
CA LEU A 21 13.82 -9.50 0.51
C LEU A 21 13.59 -10.06 1.93
N VAL A 22 12.79 -9.34 2.70
CA VAL A 22 12.33 -9.76 4.04
C VAL A 22 10.82 -9.82 4.10
N GLY A 23 10.28 -10.73 4.90
CA GLY A 23 8.83 -10.89 5.01
C GLY A 23 8.41 -11.68 6.23
N ARG A 24 7.16 -12.12 6.20
CA ARG A 24 6.58 -12.96 7.24
C ARG A 24 5.90 -14.17 6.63
N VAL A 25 6.03 -15.29 7.31
CA VAL A 25 5.27 -16.51 7.01
C VAL A 25 4.55 -16.99 8.25
N TRP A 26 3.51 -17.77 8.09
CA TRP A 26 2.95 -18.57 9.16
C TRP A 26 3.60 -19.94 9.16
N LEU A 27 4.17 -20.35 10.29
CA LEU A 27 4.67 -21.71 10.48
C LEU A 27 3.56 -22.64 10.97
N PRO A 28 3.44 -23.86 10.42
CA PRO A 28 2.47 -24.85 10.87
C PRO A 28 2.91 -25.52 12.19
N GLY A 29 2.02 -26.33 12.79
CA GLY A 29 2.33 -27.17 13.95
C GLY A 29 1.64 -26.75 15.26
N GLU A 30 1.88 -27.51 16.33
CA GLU A 30 1.25 -27.33 17.65
C GLU A 30 1.53 -25.95 18.27
N ARG A 31 2.73 -25.40 18.01
CA ARG A 31 3.12 -24.02 18.34
C ARG A 31 3.30 -23.18 17.08
N GLY A 32 2.47 -23.42 16.07
CA GLY A 32 2.48 -22.67 14.81
C GLY A 32 2.22 -21.19 15.05
N GLY A 33 2.78 -20.33 14.21
CA GLY A 33 2.71 -18.89 14.40
C GLY A 33 3.54 -18.11 13.40
N PRO A 34 3.48 -16.78 13.44
CA PRO A 34 4.22 -15.94 12.51
C PRO A 34 5.73 -16.06 12.70
N ALA A 35 6.48 -16.07 11.61
CA ALA A 35 7.94 -16.07 11.61
C ALA A 35 8.46 -14.99 10.67
N VAL A 36 9.55 -14.35 11.08
CA VAL A 36 10.29 -13.40 10.22
C VAL A 36 11.18 -14.20 9.30
N VAL A 37 11.13 -13.91 8.00
CA VAL A 37 11.90 -14.63 6.99
C VAL A 37 12.74 -13.71 6.12
N VAL A 38 13.85 -14.25 5.64
CA VAL A 38 14.71 -13.66 4.62
C VAL A 38 14.75 -14.61 3.42
N ILE A 39 14.71 -14.06 2.20
CA ILE A 39 14.93 -14.84 0.99
C ILE A 39 16.40 -14.76 0.61
N ARG A 40 17.06 -15.91 0.46
CA ARG A 40 18.48 -16.00 0.09
C ARG A 40 18.71 -17.22 -0.78
N ASP A 41 19.32 -17.04 -1.95
CA ASP A 41 19.66 -18.14 -2.87
C ASP A 41 18.47 -19.05 -3.26
N GLY A 42 17.25 -18.50 -3.31
CA GLY A 42 16.02 -19.24 -3.60
C GLY A 42 15.42 -19.98 -2.41
N GLU A 43 16.01 -19.87 -1.22
CA GLU A 43 15.53 -20.48 0.02
C GLU A 43 14.84 -19.44 0.91
N VAL A 44 13.85 -19.92 1.67
CA VAL A 44 13.16 -19.15 2.71
C VAL A 44 13.81 -19.47 4.05
N ILE A 45 14.46 -18.48 4.66
CA ILE A 45 15.21 -18.67 5.91
C ILE A 45 14.42 -18.04 7.06
N ASP A 46 13.98 -18.86 8.02
CA ASP A 46 13.42 -18.41 9.30
C ASP A 46 14.52 -17.82 10.18
N CYS A 47 14.36 -16.55 10.51
CA CYS A 47 15.27 -15.77 11.34
C CYS A 47 14.65 -15.31 12.67
N SER A 48 13.50 -15.90 13.05
CA SER A 48 12.72 -15.50 14.22
C SER A 48 13.48 -15.62 15.54
N ALA A 49 14.48 -16.50 15.61
CA ALA A 49 15.34 -16.66 16.77
C ALA A 49 16.23 -15.43 17.06
N HIS A 50 16.48 -14.59 16.05
CA HIS A 50 17.21 -13.34 16.20
C HIS A 50 16.26 -12.13 16.24
N PHE A 51 15.20 -12.17 15.44
CA PHE A 51 14.20 -11.10 15.36
C PHE A 51 12.79 -11.69 15.45
N ALA A 52 12.16 -11.56 16.61
CA ALA A 52 10.82 -12.10 16.83
C ALA A 52 9.75 -11.43 15.96
N THR A 53 10.00 -10.20 15.48
CA THR A 53 9.12 -9.41 14.63
C THR A 53 9.91 -8.64 13.57
N LEU A 54 9.27 -8.28 12.46
CA LEU A 54 9.84 -7.38 11.45
C LEU A 54 10.06 -5.98 12.03
N SER A 55 9.24 -5.54 12.98
CA SER A 55 9.47 -4.28 13.68
C SER A 55 10.83 -4.29 14.38
N LEU A 56 11.16 -5.34 15.14
CA LEU A 56 12.48 -5.49 15.77
C LEU A 56 13.62 -5.60 14.75
N LEU A 57 13.36 -6.25 13.61
CA LEU A 57 14.35 -6.32 12.53
C LEU A 57 14.67 -4.94 11.97
N LEU A 58 13.64 -4.14 11.64
CA LEU A 58 13.82 -2.81 11.04
C LEU A 58 14.38 -1.80 12.04
N ASP A 59 14.05 -1.92 13.33
CA ASP A 59 14.59 -1.07 14.39
C ASP A 59 16.05 -1.37 14.76
N HIS A 60 16.62 -2.47 14.25
CA HIS A 60 18.04 -2.77 14.43
C HIS A 60 18.93 -1.64 13.87
N ASP A 61 20.11 -1.42 14.47
CA ASP A 61 21.02 -0.35 14.04
C ASP A 61 21.50 -0.48 12.58
N GLN A 62 21.61 -1.73 12.12
CA GLN A 62 22.09 -2.09 10.79
C GLN A 62 21.25 -3.26 10.23
N PRO A 63 19.99 -3.02 9.82
CA PRO A 63 19.08 -4.11 9.46
C PRO A 63 19.54 -4.85 8.20
N LEU A 64 20.05 -4.11 7.20
CA LEU A 64 20.60 -4.71 5.97
C LEU A 64 21.76 -5.68 6.27
N GLN A 65 22.72 -5.25 7.09
CA GLN A 65 23.86 -6.09 7.45
C GLN A 65 23.42 -7.31 8.27
N ALA A 66 22.52 -7.12 9.24
CA ALA A 66 21.95 -8.22 10.01
C ALA A 66 21.30 -9.26 9.09
N VAL A 67 20.47 -8.84 8.13
CA VAL A 67 19.81 -9.74 7.15
C VAL A 67 20.80 -10.48 6.25
N ARG A 68 21.96 -9.89 5.94
CA ARG A 68 23.00 -10.54 5.12
C ARG A 68 23.77 -11.61 5.89
N GLU A 69 24.06 -11.35 7.15
CA GLU A 69 24.90 -12.20 7.99
C GLU A 69 24.11 -13.24 8.78
N ILE A 70 22.80 -13.02 8.96
CA ILE A 70 21.98 -13.89 9.78
C ILE A 70 21.97 -15.33 9.29
N SER A 71 22.22 -16.24 10.22
CA SER A 71 21.95 -17.66 10.08
C SER A 71 20.53 -17.95 10.52
N GLY A 72 19.87 -18.92 9.88
CA GLY A 72 18.52 -19.30 10.26
C GLY A 72 18.20 -20.72 9.80
N THR A 73 16.94 -21.12 10.00
CA THR A 73 16.47 -22.43 9.59
C THR A 73 15.84 -22.31 8.20
N SER A 74 16.30 -23.12 7.22
CA SER A 74 15.61 -23.19 5.94
C SER A 74 14.21 -23.81 6.13
N LEU A 75 13.21 -23.16 5.56
CA LEU A 75 11.82 -23.62 5.47
C LEU A 75 11.54 -24.29 4.12
N GLY A 76 12.55 -24.44 3.26
CA GLY A 76 12.46 -24.90 1.89
C GLY A 76 12.53 -23.75 0.87
N SER A 77 12.16 -24.09 -0.38
CA SER A 77 12.29 -23.17 -1.50
C SER A 77 11.24 -22.05 -1.47
N ILE A 78 11.59 -20.91 -2.05
CA ILE A 78 10.65 -19.80 -2.26
C ILE A 78 9.50 -20.20 -3.22
N GLU A 79 9.77 -21.10 -4.16
CA GLU A 79 8.76 -21.61 -5.08
C GLU A 79 7.68 -22.40 -4.33
N ASP A 80 8.06 -23.28 -3.41
CA ASP A 80 7.13 -24.06 -2.59
C ASP A 80 6.30 -23.16 -1.66
N LEU A 81 6.94 -22.15 -1.06
CA LEU A 81 6.24 -21.18 -0.21
C LEU A 81 5.18 -20.41 -1.00
N LEU A 82 5.54 -19.89 -2.18
CA LEU A 82 4.62 -19.16 -3.05
C LEU A 82 3.47 -20.07 -3.50
N ALA A 83 3.78 -21.28 -3.95
CA ALA A 83 2.78 -22.25 -4.39
C ALA A 83 1.79 -22.64 -3.27
N ASN A 84 2.23 -22.67 -2.01
CA ASN A 84 1.37 -22.93 -0.86
C ASN A 84 0.72 -21.66 -0.26
N SER A 85 0.94 -20.49 -0.82
CA SER A 85 0.38 -19.24 -0.28
C SER A 85 -1.00 -18.93 -0.88
N GLY A 86 -1.85 -18.30 -0.07
CA GLY A 86 -3.21 -17.88 -0.45
C GLY A 86 -4.33 -18.73 0.15
N GLU A 87 -5.51 -18.69 -0.46
CA GLU A 87 -6.75 -19.22 0.12
C GLU A 87 -6.89 -20.75 0.03
N GLN A 88 -6.21 -21.40 -0.91
CA GLN A 88 -6.26 -22.86 -1.12
C GLN A 88 -5.02 -23.58 -0.55
N ARG A 89 -4.39 -22.97 0.46
CA ARG A 89 -3.16 -23.46 1.09
C ARG A 89 -3.36 -24.76 1.86
N ASP A 90 -2.31 -25.58 1.93
CA ASP A 90 -2.20 -26.66 2.90
C ASP A 90 -1.80 -26.07 4.27
N PRO A 91 -2.65 -26.19 5.31
CA PRO A 91 -2.35 -25.65 6.64
C PRO A 91 -1.19 -26.37 7.35
N ALA A 92 -0.75 -27.52 6.86
CA ALA A 92 0.41 -28.23 7.37
C ALA A 92 1.75 -27.72 6.81
N LYS A 93 1.72 -26.72 5.92
CA LYS A 93 2.91 -26.12 5.30
C LYS A 93 3.00 -24.62 5.56
N PRO A 94 4.20 -24.02 5.52
CA PRO A 94 4.35 -22.58 5.63
C PRO A 94 3.61 -21.82 4.52
N TYR A 95 3.11 -20.62 4.84
CA TYR A 95 2.46 -19.74 3.87
C TYR A 95 2.72 -18.26 4.17
N LEU A 96 2.66 -17.41 3.14
CA LEU A 96 2.92 -15.98 3.27
C LEU A 96 1.90 -15.24 4.13
N LEU A 97 2.41 -14.32 4.94
CA LEU A 97 1.66 -13.28 5.64
C LEU A 97 1.98 -11.91 5.01
N ALA A 98 1.23 -10.88 5.37
CA ALA A 98 1.65 -9.51 5.08
C ALA A 98 3.03 -9.25 5.72
N PRO A 99 3.97 -8.56 5.06
CA PRO A 99 5.30 -8.31 5.59
C PRO A 99 5.29 -7.14 6.58
N THR A 100 4.36 -7.13 7.53
CA THR A 100 4.25 -6.17 8.64
C THR A 100 3.71 -6.88 9.87
N ASP A 101 4.08 -6.42 11.06
CA ASP A 101 3.52 -6.88 12.33
C ASP A 101 3.12 -5.72 13.25
N LEU A 102 4.08 -5.19 14.02
CA LEU A 102 3.85 -4.16 15.03
C LEU A 102 3.90 -2.74 14.44
N GLN A 103 4.37 -2.59 13.20
CA GLN A 103 4.35 -1.32 12.50
C GLN A 103 2.91 -0.86 12.27
N VAL A 104 2.57 0.35 12.71
CA VAL A 104 1.26 0.95 12.37
C VAL A 104 1.14 1.14 10.86
N ILE A 105 -0.05 0.93 10.31
CA ILE A 105 -0.28 1.03 8.87
C ILE A 105 -0.89 2.39 8.56
N LYS A 106 -0.07 3.28 8.00
CA LYS A 106 -0.41 4.66 7.63
C LYS A 106 -0.54 4.81 6.13
N ALA A 107 -1.28 5.82 5.72
CA ALA A 107 -1.42 6.19 4.32
C ALA A 107 -1.43 7.70 4.15
N ALA A 108 -0.80 8.13 3.06
CA ALA A 108 -0.79 9.49 2.60
C ALA A 108 -1.79 9.66 1.45
N GLY A 109 -2.81 10.48 1.67
CA GLY A 109 -3.79 10.81 0.64
C GLY A 109 -3.40 12.03 -0.18
N VAL A 110 -4.00 12.17 -1.37
CA VAL A 110 -3.93 13.39 -2.20
C VAL A 110 -2.47 13.81 -2.50
N THR A 111 -1.60 12.82 -2.71
CA THR A 111 -0.17 13.02 -2.95
C THR A 111 0.17 13.36 -4.39
N PHE A 112 -0.84 13.51 -5.26
CA PHE A 112 -0.68 13.84 -6.67
C PHE A 112 -1.48 15.10 -7.01
N ALA A 113 -0.88 16.26 -6.74
CA ALA A 113 -1.53 17.57 -6.85
C ALA A 113 -2.16 17.82 -8.23
N SER A 114 -1.47 17.48 -9.32
CA SER A 114 -2.00 17.70 -10.68
C SER A 114 -3.29 16.91 -10.94
N SER A 115 -3.37 15.66 -10.45
CA SER A 115 -4.58 14.84 -10.59
C SER A 115 -5.72 15.38 -9.73
N MET A 116 -5.42 15.82 -8.51
CA MET A 116 -6.43 16.45 -7.64
C MET A 116 -6.99 17.73 -8.26
N ILE A 117 -6.13 18.60 -8.79
CA ILE A 117 -6.55 19.86 -9.42
C ILE A 117 -7.42 19.57 -10.64
N GLU A 118 -7.05 18.62 -11.51
CA GLU A 118 -7.86 18.28 -12.67
C GLU A 118 -9.27 17.80 -12.26
N ARG A 119 -9.39 16.98 -11.21
CA ARG A 119 -10.71 16.56 -10.70
C ARG A 119 -11.52 17.74 -10.16
N VAL A 120 -10.89 18.68 -9.47
CA VAL A 120 -11.57 19.91 -9.01
C VAL A 120 -12.08 20.71 -10.22
N ILE A 121 -11.29 20.81 -11.29
CA ILE A 121 -11.70 21.48 -12.52
C ILE A 121 -12.93 20.78 -13.14
N GLU A 122 -12.88 19.47 -13.31
CA GLU A 122 -13.98 18.68 -13.89
C GLU A 122 -15.27 18.80 -13.07
N GLU A 123 -15.18 18.66 -11.74
CA GLU A 123 -16.33 18.76 -10.84
C GLU A 123 -16.97 20.15 -10.88
N LYS A 124 -16.14 21.22 -10.89
CA LYS A 124 -16.64 22.60 -10.89
C LYS A 124 -17.06 23.09 -12.28
N ALA A 125 -16.57 22.46 -13.34
CA ALA A 125 -17.03 22.66 -14.70
C ALA A 125 -18.38 21.98 -14.96
N GLY A 126 -18.67 20.86 -14.29
CA GLY A 126 -19.95 20.14 -14.43
C GLY A 126 -20.21 19.65 -15.86
N GLY A 127 -19.15 19.33 -16.60
CA GLY A 127 -19.22 18.92 -18.01
C GLY A 127 -19.22 20.08 -19.03
N ASP A 128 -19.16 21.34 -18.59
CA ASP A 128 -19.01 22.50 -19.48
C ASP A 128 -17.54 22.71 -19.87
N ALA A 129 -17.22 22.43 -21.14
CA ALA A 129 -15.88 22.57 -21.68
C ALA A 129 -15.34 24.02 -21.64
N LEU A 130 -16.19 25.03 -21.84
CA LEU A 130 -15.74 26.43 -21.80
C LEU A 130 -15.38 26.83 -20.38
N ARG A 131 -16.22 26.45 -19.42
CA ARG A 131 -15.98 26.68 -18.00
C ARG A 131 -14.71 25.95 -17.51
N ALA A 132 -14.47 24.73 -17.99
CA ALA A 132 -13.24 24.00 -17.68
C ALA A 132 -12.00 24.75 -18.18
N GLU A 133 -12.02 25.27 -19.41
CA GLU A 133 -10.92 26.08 -19.96
C GLU A 133 -10.72 27.40 -19.20
N GLU A 134 -11.80 28.08 -18.79
CA GLU A 134 -11.71 29.28 -17.96
C GLU A 134 -11.01 28.99 -16.62
N ILE A 135 -11.37 27.87 -15.97
CA ILE A 135 -10.72 27.46 -14.71
C ILE A 135 -9.26 27.08 -14.96
N ARG A 136 -8.94 26.34 -16.03
CA ARG A 136 -7.54 26.01 -16.38
C ARG A 136 -6.71 27.27 -16.61
N ALA A 137 -7.25 28.27 -17.30
CA ALA A 137 -6.58 29.55 -17.52
C ALA A 137 -6.32 30.30 -16.19
N LEU A 138 -7.26 30.26 -15.25
CA LEU A 138 -7.08 30.83 -13.90
C LEU A 138 -5.96 30.12 -13.13
N VAL A 139 -5.92 28.79 -13.20
CA VAL A 139 -4.86 27.98 -12.59
C VAL A 139 -3.51 28.33 -13.21
N GLN A 140 -3.39 28.33 -14.54
CA GLN A 140 -2.16 28.68 -15.26
C GLN A 140 -1.68 30.10 -14.91
N ALA A 141 -2.58 31.08 -14.80
CA ALA A 141 -2.21 32.44 -14.42
C ALA A 141 -1.65 32.53 -12.98
N ALA A 142 -2.06 31.63 -12.08
CA ALA A 142 -1.62 31.65 -10.69
C ALA A 142 -0.24 30.99 -10.47
N ILE A 143 0.10 29.96 -11.24
CA ILE A 143 1.30 29.12 -11.01
C ILE A 143 2.22 28.94 -12.22
N GLY A 144 1.85 29.49 -13.39
CA GLY A 144 2.59 29.32 -14.65
C GLY A 144 2.20 28.05 -15.41
N ASP A 145 3.07 27.63 -16.34
CA ASP A 145 2.74 26.62 -17.35
C ASP A 145 2.80 25.16 -16.84
N ASN A 146 3.39 24.89 -15.65
CA ASN A 146 3.63 23.52 -15.20
C ASN A 146 3.07 23.19 -13.80
N LEU A 147 1.83 22.68 -13.80
CA LEU A 147 1.16 22.08 -12.64
C LEU A 147 1.93 20.91 -11.99
N ARG A 148 2.84 20.26 -12.72
CA ARG A 148 3.58 19.09 -12.22
C ARG A 148 4.70 19.49 -11.27
N ASP A 149 5.23 20.70 -11.42
CA ASP A 149 6.33 21.22 -10.61
C ASP A 149 5.80 21.96 -9.36
N LEU A 150 4.48 21.99 -9.16
CA LEU A 150 3.86 22.66 -8.03
C LEU A 150 4.18 21.92 -6.73
N LYS A 151 5.10 22.49 -5.94
CA LYS A 151 5.42 21.97 -4.61
C LYS A 151 4.33 22.36 -3.60
N PRO A 152 3.67 21.41 -2.92
CA PRO A 152 2.72 21.72 -1.86
C PRO A 152 3.35 22.57 -0.75
N GLY A 153 2.59 23.52 -0.21
CA GLY A 153 3.05 24.49 0.80
C GLY A 153 3.96 25.61 0.26
N SER A 154 4.33 25.60 -1.02
CA SER A 154 5.09 26.70 -1.64
C SER A 154 4.27 28.00 -1.73
N PRO A 155 4.93 29.17 -1.84
CA PRO A 155 4.23 30.44 -2.09
C PRO A 155 3.30 30.39 -3.32
N GLU A 156 3.70 29.67 -4.37
CA GLU A 156 2.92 29.46 -5.59
C GLU A 156 1.68 28.62 -5.31
N ALA A 157 1.82 27.51 -4.58
CA ALA A 157 0.70 26.65 -4.19
C ALA A 157 -0.30 27.38 -3.28
N MET A 158 0.19 28.19 -2.35
CA MET A 158 -0.66 29.00 -1.47
C MET A 158 -1.41 30.10 -2.24
N ARG A 159 -0.77 30.70 -3.26
CA ARG A 159 -1.43 31.65 -4.16
C ARG A 159 -2.53 30.98 -4.97
N LEU A 160 -2.26 29.80 -5.54
CA LEU A 160 -3.27 29.01 -6.26
C LEU A 160 -4.46 28.68 -5.36
N LYS A 161 -4.19 28.19 -4.15
CA LYS A 161 -5.22 27.90 -3.15
C LYS A 161 -6.09 29.11 -2.89
N GLN A 162 -5.49 30.29 -2.72
CA GLN A 162 -6.22 31.55 -2.51
C GLN A 162 -7.12 31.92 -3.71
N VAL A 163 -6.60 31.79 -4.94
CA VAL A 163 -7.37 32.02 -6.17
C VAL A 163 -8.58 31.06 -6.25
N LEU A 164 -8.38 29.78 -5.96
CA LEU A 164 -9.47 28.78 -5.97
C LEU A 164 -10.53 29.08 -4.89
N ILE A 165 -10.13 29.55 -3.70
CA ILE A 165 -11.05 29.98 -2.64
C ILE A 165 -11.88 31.19 -3.10
N GLU A 166 -11.25 32.20 -3.71
CA GLU A 166 -11.93 33.40 -4.21
C GLU A 166 -12.97 33.07 -5.30
N GLN A 167 -12.70 32.04 -6.09
CA GLN A 167 -13.63 31.49 -7.08
C GLN A 167 -14.67 30.54 -6.49
N LYS A 168 -14.76 30.42 -5.16
CA LYS A 168 -15.69 29.53 -4.44
C LYS A 168 -15.50 28.04 -4.79
N MET A 169 -14.27 27.66 -5.14
CA MET A 169 -13.88 26.28 -5.46
C MET A 169 -13.14 25.58 -4.31
N TRP A 170 -13.25 26.11 -3.10
CA TRP A 170 -12.64 25.48 -1.93
C TRP A 170 -13.14 24.05 -1.71
N SER A 171 -12.22 23.15 -1.39
CA SER A 171 -12.49 21.81 -0.88
C SER A 171 -11.42 21.44 0.15
N GLN A 172 -11.74 20.51 1.05
CA GLN A 172 -10.78 19.96 2.01
C GLN A 172 -9.53 19.36 1.33
N TYR A 173 -9.67 18.87 0.09
CA TYR A 173 -8.57 18.33 -0.69
C TYR A 173 -7.54 19.40 -1.11
N LEU A 174 -7.94 20.68 -1.18
CA LEU A 174 -6.97 21.77 -1.41
C LEU A 174 -6.07 22.01 -0.20
N GLU A 175 -6.59 21.82 1.02
CA GLU A 175 -5.81 21.95 2.26
C GLU A 175 -4.64 20.96 2.26
N VAL A 176 -4.91 19.73 1.83
CA VAL A 176 -3.93 18.64 1.92
C VAL A 176 -3.25 18.30 0.61
N GLY A 177 -3.75 18.71 -0.56
CA GLY A 177 -3.12 18.40 -1.85
C GLY A 177 -2.08 19.43 -2.28
N ILE A 178 -2.33 20.70 -1.96
CA ILE A 178 -1.43 21.83 -2.29
C ILE A 178 -1.03 22.67 -1.07
N GLY A 179 -1.69 22.50 0.07
CA GLY A 179 -1.25 23.12 1.32
C GLY A 179 0.02 22.48 1.91
N PRO A 180 0.52 23.04 3.02
CA PRO A 180 1.76 22.58 3.65
C PRO A 180 1.63 21.19 4.26
N ASP A 181 0.45 20.87 4.79
CA ASP A 181 0.21 19.65 5.55
C ASP A 181 -0.24 18.51 4.64
N ALA A 182 0.43 17.36 4.73
CA ALA A 182 0.01 16.14 4.07
C ALA A 182 -1.21 15.53 4.78
N GLU A 183 -2.12 14.94 4.00
CA GLU A 183 -3.14 14.07 4.59
C GLU A 183 -2.48 12.76 5.03
N ILE A 184 -2.37 12.53 6.34
CA ILE A 184 -1.91 11.26 6.90
C ILE A 184 -3.05 10.63 7.70
N PHE A 185 -3.44 9.41 7.34
CA PHE A 185 -4.46 8.66 8.05
C PHE A 185 -4.01 7.24 8.42
N THR A 186 -4.70 6.61 9.37
CA THR A 186 -4.50 5.20 9.68
C THR A 186 -5.32 4.37 8.70
N LYS A 187 -4.67 3.55 7.88
CA LYS A 187 -5.32 2.66 6.93
C LYS A 187 -5.92 1.45 7.64
N ALA A 188 -5.12 0.81 8.50
CA ALA A 188 -5.52 -0.39 9.21
C ALA A 188 -4.75 -0.52 10.54
N PRO A 189 -5.30 -1.25 11.53
CA PRO A 189 -4.56 -1.65 12.71
C PRO A 189 -3.34 -2.52 12.40
N ILE A 190 -2.41 -2.58 13.34
CA ILE A 190 -1.30 -3.54 13.32
C ILE A 190 -1.86 -4.97 13.23
N LEU A 191 -1.15 -5.86 12.52
CA LEU A 191 -1.56 -7.25 12.25
C LEU A 191 -2.86 -7.44 11.43
N ALA A 192 -3.52 -6.37 10.97
CA ALA A 192 -4.79 -6.48 10.24
C ALA A 192 -4.63 -6.64 8.72
N ALA A 193 -3.47 -6.30 8.14
CA ALA A 193 -3.23 -6.44 6.71
C ALA A 193 -3.14 -7.91 6.28
N VAL A 194 -3.64 -8.20 5.07
CA VAL A 194 -3.52 -9.51 4.44
C VAL A 194 -2.35 -9.55 3.46
N GLY A 195 -1.71 -10.72 3.33
CA GLY A 195 -0.61 -10.92 2.38
C GLY A 195 -1.09 -11.27 0.96
N SER A 196 -0.17 -11.30 0.00
CA SER A 196 -0.44 -11.79 -1.37
C SER A 196 -1.05 -13.20 -1.37
N GLY A 197 -1.95 -13.45 -2.32
CA GLY A 197 -2.74 -14.68 -2.46
C GLY A 197 -3.97 -14.78 -1.57
N ASN A 198 -4.07 -13.95 -0.52
CA ASN A 198 -5.25 -13.92 0.36
C ASN A 198 -6.37 -13.06 -0.23
N ALA A 199 -7.60 -13.26 0.26
CA ALA A 199 -8.74 -12.44 -0.13
C ALA A 199 -8.65 -11.02 0.45
N ILE A 200 -9.09 -10.02 -0.32
CA ILE A 200 -9.35 -8.66 0.13
C ILE A 200 -10.86 -8.41 0.23
N GLY A 201 -11.27 -7.62 1.22
CA GLY A 201 -12.66 -7.39 1.59
C GLY A 201 -13.14 -5.99 1.22
N ILE A 202 -14.27 -5.92 0.51
CA ILE A 202 -15.07 -4.69 0.37
C ILE A 202 -16.27 -4.71 1.32
N HIS A 203 -16.69 -3.56 1.84
CA HIS A 203 -17.89 -3.53 2.71
C HIS A 203 -19.13 -3.91 1.88
N PRO A 204 -19.99 -4.84 2.33
CA PRO A 204 -21.13 -5.34 1.53
C PRO A 204 -22.16 -4.24 1.21
N GLY A 205 -22.20 -3.18 2.01
CA GLY A 205 -23.02 -1.99 1.75
C GLY A 205 -22.40 -0.95 0.81
N SER A 206 -21.24 -1.20 0.21
CA SER A 206 -20.63 -0.31 -0.79
C SER A 206 -21.07 -0.65 -2.19
N SER A 207 -21.54 0.35 -2.92
CA SER A 207 -21.90 0.24 -4.34
C SER A 207 -20.82 0.77 -5.28
N TRP A 208 -19.85 1.53 -4.77
CA TRP A 208 -18.76 2.09 -5.56
C TRP A 208 -17.43 2.03 -4.79
N ASN A 209 -16.53 1.16 -5.24
CA ASN A 209 -15.25 0.88 -4.59
C ASN A 209 -14.18 0.52 -5.63
N ASN A 210 -12.91 0.71 -5.28
CA ASN A 210 -11.80 0.43 -6.19
C ASN A 210 -10.54 0.00 -5.42
N PRO A 211 -9.57 -0.64 -6.10
CA PRO A 211 -8.26 -0.83 -5.53
C PRO A 211 -7.48 0.48 -5.64
N GLU A 212 -6.59 0.73 -4.69
CA GLU A 212 -5.63 1.85 -4.77
C GLU A 212 -4.22 1.24 -4.75
N PRO A 213 -3.59 1.09 -5.94
CA PRO A 213 -2.28 0.48 -6.09
C PRO A 213 -1.18 1.45 -5.69
N GLU A 214 -0.38 1.08 -4.69
CA GLU A 214 0.57 2.01 -4.06
C GLU A 214 1.92 1.38 -3.75
N VAL A 215 2.95 2.22 -3.76
CA VAL A 215 4.22 1.92 -3.08
C VAL A 215 4.06 2.22 -1.60
N VAL A 216 4.57 1.34 -0.76
CA VAL A 216 4.49 1.44 0.70
C VAL A 216 5.89 1.43 1.28
N LEU A 217 6.26 2.48 2.01
CA LEU A 217 7.55 2.55 2.70
C LEU A 217 7.55 1.71 3.97
N ALA A 218 8.70 1.11 4.29
CA ALA A 218 8.97 0.48 5.57
C ALA A 218 9.88 1.39 6.41
N VAL A 219 9.36 1.90 7.54
CA VAL A 219 9.99 2.93 8.35
C VAL A 219 10.11 2.46 9.79
N ASP A 220 11.26 2.69 10.39
CA ASP A 220 11.55 2.31 11.78
C ASP A 220 11.02 3.34 12.80
N SER A 221 11.24 3.06 14.08
CA SER A 221 10.78 3.93 15.18
C SER A 221 11.44 5.30 15.26
N GLN A 222 12.54 5.50 14.52
CA GLN A 222 13.27 6.78 14.44
C GLN A 222 12.96 7.54 13.13
N GLY A 223 12.06 7.04 12.30
CA GLY A 223 11.71 7.66 11.01
C GLY A 223 12.69 7.35 9.88
N ARG A 224 13.62 6.40 10.06
CA ARG A 224 14.56 5.95 9.01
C ARG A 224 13.84 5.00 8.07
N ILE A 225 13.92 5.28 6.78
CA ILE A 225 13.28 4.47 5.72
C ILE A 225 14.26 3.37 5.30
N TYR A 226 13.86 2.12 5.43
CA TYR A 226 14.73 0.97 5.15
C TYR A 226 14.37 0.18 3.91
N GLY A 227 13.20 0.42 3.31
CA GLY A 227 12.77 -0.33 2.15
C GLY A 227 11.36 0.03 1.71
N ALA A 228 10.87 -0.74 0.75
CA ALA A 228 9.51 -0.59 0.25
C ALA A 228 8.88 -1.94 -0.11
N THR A 229 7.55 -1.96 -0.16
CA THR A 229 6.71 -3.06 -0.66
C THR A 229 5.58 -2.46 -1.52
N LEU A 230 4.78 -3.32 -2.16
CA LEU A 230 3.51 -2.92 -2.76
C LEU A 230 2.38 -3.04 -1.76
N GLY A 231 1.35 -2.23 -1.96
CA GLY A 231 0.12 -2.26 -1.17
C GLY A 231 -1.13 -2.02 -1.99
N ASN A 232 -2.25 -2.53 -1.47
CA ASN A 232 -3.59 -2.20 -1.92
C ASN A 232 -4.36 -1.51 -0.79
N ASP A 233 -4.58 -0.21 -0.93
CA ASP A 233 -5.49 0.56 -0.10
C ASP A 233 -6.92 0.44 -0.66
N VAL A 234 -7.60 -0.69 -0.39
CA VAL A 234 -8.97 -0.88 -0.86
C VAL A 234 -9.86 0.24 -0.33
N ASN A 235 -10.50 0.95 -1.25
CA ASN A 235 -11.24 2.16 -0.92
C ASN A 235 -12.72 2.05 -1.31
N LEU A 236 -13.60 2.48 -0.41
CA LEU A 236 -15.05 2.56 -0.64
C LEU A 236 -15.42 4.00 -0.97
N ARG A 237 -15.34 4.35 -2.27
CA ARG A 237 -15.56 5.71 -2.79
C ARG A 237 -16.90 6.29 -2.43
N ASP A 238 -17.95 5.47 -2.43
CA ASP A 238 -19.28 5.92 -2.04
C ASP A 238 -19.36 6.32 -0.56
N PHE A 239 -18.62 5.67 0.34
CA PHE A 239 -18.53 6.09 1.74
C PHE A 239 -17.67 7.33 1.91
N GLU A 240 -16.49 7.35 1.29
CA GLU A 240 -15.54 8.46 1.35
C GLU A 240 -16.16 9.76 0.81
N GLY A 241 -16.76 9.71 -0.38
CA GLY A 241 -17.34 10.88 -1.07
C GLY A 241 -18.55 11.49 -0.38
N ARG A 242 -19.19 10.77 0.56
CA ARG A 242 -20.31 11.29 1.35
C ARG A 242 -19.85 12.25 2.45
N SER A 243 -18.72 11.98 3.07
CA SER A 243 -18.17 12.80 4.16
C SER A 243 -16.76 12.32 4.54
N ALA A 244 -15.84 13.26 4.76
CA ALA A 244 -14.53 12.94 5.35
C ALA A 244 -14.63 12.25 6.72
N LEU A 245 -15.73 12.46 7.46
CA LEU A 245 -15.96 11.79 8.75
C LEU A 245 -16.25 10.29 8.60
N LEU A 246 -16.44 9.80 7.38
CA LEU A 246 -16.62 8.38 7.07
C LEU A 246 -15.33 7.71 6.59
N LEU A 247 -14.18 8.39 6.62
CA LEU A 247 -12.92 7.84 6.11
C LEU A 247 -12.56 6.50 6.75
N SER A 248 -12.66 6.36 8.08
CA SER A 248 -12.43 5.07 8.75
C SER A 248 -13.39 3.98 8.25
N LYS A 249 -14.65 4.32 7.99
CA LYS A 249 -15.60 3.36 7.40
C LYS A 249 -15.27 3.00 5.96
N ALA A 250 -14.69 3.93 5.20
CA ALA A 250 -14.26 3.72 3.83
C ALA A 250 -12.95 2.90 3.72
N LYS A 251 -12.07 3.00 4.72
CA LYS A 251 -10.68 2.52 4.64
C LYS A 251 -10.36 1.33 5.55
N ASP A 252 -11.00 1.20 6.71
CA ASP A 252 -10.61 0.26 7.78
C ASP A 252 -11.67 -0.84 7.98
N ASN A 253 -11.89 -1.66 6.94
CA ASN A 253 -12.74 -2.85 7.00
C ASN A 253 -11.90 -4.13 7.08
N ASN A 254 -12.51 -5.24 7.52
CA ASN A 254 -11.83 -6.54 7.52
C ASN A 254 -11.28 -6.87 6.10
N ALA A 255 -10.00 -7.22 6.03
CA ALA A 255 -9.26 -7.51 4.81
C ALA A 255 -9.23 -6.35 3.76
N SER A 256 -9.41 -5.10 4.17
CA SER A 256 -9.37 -3.93 3.25
C SER A 256 -7.95 -3.39 2.98
N CYS A 257 -6.94 -3.95 3.64
CA CYS A 257 -5.54 -3.58 3.44
C CYS A 257 -4.75 -4.83 3.04
N ALA A 258 -4.06 -4.78 1.90
CA ALA A 258 -3.13 -5.82 1.50
C ALA A 258 -1.72 -5.26 1.30
N LEU A 259 -0.71 -6.04 1.66
CA LEU A 259 0.71 -5.68 1.57
C LEU A 259 1.52 -6.88 1.09
N GLY A 260 2.52 -6.64 0.25
CA GLY A 260 3.56 -7.64 -0.03
C GLY A 260 4.04 -7.67 -1.49
N PRO A 261 4.60 -8.81 -1.93
CA PRO A 261 4.73 -10.05 -1.15
C PRO A 261 5.83 -9.98 -0.08
N PHE A 262 6.84 -9.14 -0.28
CA PHE A 262 7.97 -8.92 0.63
C PHE A 262 8.31 -7.44 0.72
N ILE A 263 8.95 -7.02 1.80
CA ILE A 263 9.67 -5.75 1.83
C ILE A 263 11.02 -5.97 1.14
N ARG A 264 11.31 -5.18 0.12
CA ARG A 264 12.66 -5.06 -0.44
C ARG A 264 13.41 -3.99 0.34
N LEU A 265 14.46 -4.42 1.06
CA LEU A 265 15.32 -3.49 1.78
C LEU A 265 16.16 -2.67 0.81
N PHE A 266 16.49 -1.46 1.22
CA PHE A 266 17.44 -0.62 0.50
C PHE A 266 18.85 -1.20 0.61
N ASP A 267 19.53 -1.25 -0.53
CA ASP A 267 20.88 -1.76 -0.70
C ASP A 267 21.55 -1.09 -1.91
N GLU A 268 22.64 -1.67 -2.43
CA GLU A 268 23.39 -1.11 -3.55
C GLU A 268 22.63 -1.21 -4.90
N HIS A 269 21.49 -1.90 -4.94
CA HIS A 269 20.69 -2.15 -6.14
C HIS A 269 19.27 -1.61 -6.06
N PHE A 270 18.85 -1.14 -4.88
CA PHE A 270 17.54 -0.55 -4.67
C PHE A 270 17.60 0.48 -3.56
N SER A 271 17.14 1.69 -3.84
CA SER A 271 17.24 2.84 -2.96
C SER A 271 15.94 3.64 -2.94
N LEU A 272 15.90 4.69 -2.13
CA LEU A 272 14.78 5.63 -2.14
C LEU A 272 14.63 6.33 -3.50
N ASP A 273 15.71 6.49 -4.27
CA ASP A 273 15.63 7.06 -5.62
C ASP A 273 14.92 6.11 -6.60
N ASP A 274 15.08 4.80 -6.42
CA ASP A 274 14.31 3.82 -7.20
C ASP A 274 12.83 3.86 -6.84
N VAL A 275 12.49 4.13 -5.56
CA VAL A 275 11.10 4.37 -5.13
C VAL A 275 10.53 5.62 -5.78
N ARG A 276 11.27 6.73 -5.82
CA ARG A 276 10.85 7.99 -6.49
C ARG A 276 10.58 7.80 -7.99
N ASN A 277 11.29 6.87 -8.63
CA ASN A 277 11.13 6.55 -10.04
C ASN A 277 10.27 5.30 -10.31
N CYS A 278 9.71 4.70 -9.27
CA CYS A 278 8.97 3.46 -9.38
C CYS A 278 7.73 3.60 -10.26
N GLU A 279 7.48 2.58 -11.05
CA GLU A 279 6.26 2.42 -11.83
C GLU A 279 5.44 1.29 -11.25
N VAL A 280 4.19 1.59 -10.89
CA VAL A 280 3.24 0.61 -10.36
C VAL A 280 2.17 0.38 -11.41
N THR A 281 1.97 -0.87 -11.81
CA THR A 281 0.89 -1.28 -12.71
C THR A 281 -0.19 -2.01 -11.92
N LEU A 282 -1.44 -1.77 -12.32
CA LEU A 282 -2.62 -2.43 -11.78
C LEU A 282 -3.30 -3.21 -12.90
N ARG A 283 -3.72 -4.42 -12.59
CA ARG A 283 -4.62 -5.19 -13.44
C ARG A 283 -5.74 -5.80 -12.62
N VAL A 284 -6.98 -5.56 -13.02
CA VAL A 284 -8.15 -6.21 -12.41
C VAL A 284 -8.79 -7.11 -13.46
N GLU A 285 -9.05 -8.36 -13.10
CA GLU A 285 -9.75 -9.33 -13.93
C GLU A 285 -11.05 -9.78 -13.27
N GLY A 286 -12.16 -9.52 -13.93
CA GLY A 286 -13.47 -10.00 -13.52
C GLY A 286 -13.82 -11.36 -14.09
N GLN A 287 -14.64 -12.12 -13.37
CA GLN A 287 -15.19 -13.39 -13.86
C GLN A 287 -16.19 -13.19 -15.03
N ASP A 288 -16.66 -11.95 -15.21
CA ASP A 288 -17.48 -11.49 -16.31
C ASP A 288 -16.68 -11.16 -17.58
N GLY A 289 -15.37 -11.40 -17.59
CA GLY A 289 -14.49 -11.11 -18.72
C GLY A 289 -14.01 -9.66 -18.77
N TYR A 290 -14.37 -8.85 -17.77
CA TYR A 290 -13.89 -7.48 -17.64
C TYR A 290 -12.40 -7.44 -17.30
N VAL A 291 -11.65 -6.57 -17.96
CA VAL A 291 -10.24 -6.33 -17.66
C VAL A 291 -9.99 -4.83 -17.57
N LEU A 292 -9.49 -4.38 -16.42
CA LEU A 292 -9.04 -3.02 -16.20
C LEU A 292 -7.52 -3.02 -16.07
N ASN A 293 -6.86 -2.09 -16.75
CA ASN A 293 -5.43 -1.86 -16.59
C ASN A 293 -5.19 -0.43 -16.11
N GLY A 294 -4.32 -0.27 -15.13
CA GLY A 294 -3.94 0.99 -14.54
C GLY A 294 -2.43 1.11 -14.44
N LYS A 295 -1.95 2.35 -14.37
CA LYS A 295 -0.54 2.66 -14.18
C LYS A 295 -0.41 3.91 -13.33
N SER A 296 0.47 3.87 -12.33
CA SER A 296 0.83 4.98 -11.47
C SER A 296 2.35 5.13 -11.51
N SER A 297 2.85 6.34 -11.76
CA SER A 297 4.28 6.62 -11.78
C SER A 297 4.62 7.53 -10.61
N MET A 298 5.55 7.08 -9.76
CA MET A 298 5.96 7.80 -8.56
C MET A 298 6.66 9.12 -8.88
N ASN A 299 7.20 9.30 -10.08
CA ASN A 299 7.82 10.57 -10.48
C ASN A 299 6.82 11.73 -10.64
N GLN A 300 5.53 11.46 -10.51
CA GLN A 300 4.46 12.47 -10.56
C GLN A 300 3.94 12.83 -9.16
N ILE A 301 4.46 12.21 -8.11
CA ILE A 301 4.06 12.52 -6.73
C ILE A 301 4.46 13.97 -6.44
N SER A 302 3.55 14.75 -5.86
CA SER A 302 3.78 16.17 -5.54
C SER A 302 4.56 16.36 -4.25
N ARG A 303 4.64 15.33 -3.39
CA ARG A 303 5.44 15.33 -2.16
C ARG A 303 6.49 14.23 -2.20
N ASP A 304 7.72 14.58 -1.85
CA ASP A 304 8.80 13.60 -1.77
C ASP A 304 8.45 12.50 -0.76
N PRO A 305 8.73 11.21 -1.06
CA PRO A 305 8.50 10.12 -0.11
C PRO A 305 9.15 10.33 1.27
N ALA A 306 10.32 10.97 1.34
CA ALA A 306 10.97 11.29 2.61
C ALA A 306 10.24 12.41 3.36
N ASP A 307 9.67 13.39 2.66
CA ASP A 307 8.85 14.44 3.26
C ASP A 307 7.58 13.85 3.87
N LEU A 308 6.90 12.93 3.17
CA LEU A 308 5.74 12.23 3.70
C LEU A 308 6.07 11.41 4.97
N ALA A 309 7.22 10.74 4.99
CA ALA A 309 7.68 10.02 6.19
C ALA A 309 7.94 10.99 7.36
N ALA A 310 8.59 12.12 7.09
CA ALA A 310 8.90 13.15 8.09
C ALA A 310 7.63 13.87 8.61
N GLN A 311 6.60 14.02 7.79
CA GLN A 311 5.31 14.54 8.25
C GLN A 311 4.53 13.50 9.08
N THR A 312 4.77 12.21 8.86
CA THR A 312 4.13 11.12 9.62
C THR A 312 4.71 10.95 11.02
N LEU A 313 6.04 10.92 11.14
CA LEU A 313 6.75 10.83 12.42
C LEU A 313 7.56 12.11 12.65
N ASN A 314 7.20 12.86 13.70
CA ASN A 314 7.82 14.14 14.03
C ASN A 314 7.83 14.38 15.55
N GLU A 315 8.24 15.56 15.99
CA GLU A 315 8.31 15.92 17.42
C GLU A 315 6.96 15.79 18.15
N ASN A 316 5.84 15.90 17.43
CA ASN A 316 4.49 15.88 18.00
C ASN A 316 3.86 14.48 18.01
N HIS A 317 4.44 13.49 17.33
CA HIS A 317 3.91 12.13 17.32
C HIS A 317 4.98 11.07 16.96
N GLN A 318 5.00 9.96 17.71
CA GLN A 318 5.99 8.91 17.62
C GLN A 318 5.35 7.52 17.42
N TYR A 319 6.09 6.62 16.77
CA TYR A 319 5.72 5.22 16.55
C TYR A 319 6.83 4.29 17.06
N PRO A 320 6.77 3.83 18.32
CA PRO A 320 7.87 3.09 18.95
C PRO A 320 8.26 1.77 18.28
N ASP A 321 7.36 1.20 17.47
CA ASP A 321 7.57 -0.04 16.73
C ASP A 321 7.70 0.20 15.20
N GLY A 322 7.87 1.47 14.80
CA GLY A 322 7.89 1.90 13.41
C GLY A 322 6.51 1.97 12.75
N PHE A 323 6.51 2.24 11.45
CA PHE A 323 5.30 2.34 10.65
C PHE A 323 5.55 1.92 9.20
N VAL A 324 4.50 1.52 8.51
CA VAL A 324 4.50 1.47 7.06
C VAL A 324 3.65 2.60 6.49
N LEU A 325 4.07 3.18 5.38
CA LEU A 325 3.42 4.35 4.80
C LEU A 325 3.10 4.15 3.32
N PHE A 326 1.82 3.98 3.04
CA PHE A 326 1.22 4.09 1.71
C PHE A 326 1.41 5.52 1.17
N LEU A 327 1.95 5.66 -0.04
CA LEU A 327 2.35 6.95 -0.62
C LEU A 327 1.29 7.61 -1.51
N GLY A 328 0.10 7.02 -1.60
CA GLY A 328 -0.98 7.44 -2.49
C GLY A 328 -0.84 6.86 -3.90
N THR A 329 -1.90 7.01 -4.69
CA THR A 329 -1.96 6.55 -6.08
C THR A 329 -2.49 7.63 -7.03
N LEU A 330 -1.99 7.66 -8.27
CA LEU A 330 -2.63 8.39 -9.37
C LEU A 330 -3.86 7.70 -9.91
N PHE A 331 -4.01 6.41 -9.62
CA PHE A 331 -5.02 5.60 -10.26
C PHE A 331 -6.43 6.02 -9.82
N ALA A 332 -7.18 6.58 -10.74
CA ALA A 332 -8.64 6.67 -10.67
C ALA A 332 -9.21 5.91 -11.88
N PRO A 333 -9.93 4.81 -11.66
CA PRO A 333 -10.51 4.09 -12.77
C PRO A 333 -11.68 4.90 -13.35
N THR A 334 -11.48 5.42 -14.55
CA THR A 334 -12.53 6.11 -15.33
C THR A 334 -13.30 5.16 -16.24
N ASP A 335 -12.78 3.95 -16.44
CA ASP A 335 -13.41 2.95 -17.31
C ASP A 335 -14.67 2.38 -16.65
N ASP A 336 -15.78 2.50 -17.35
CA ASP A 336 -17.05 1.92 -16.94
C ASP A 336 -16.99 0.40 -16.96
N ARG A 337 -17.51 -0.24 -15.90
CA ARG A 337 -17.68 -1.70 -15.87
C ARG A 337 -19.05 -2.14 -16.37
N ASP A 338 -20.12 -1.59 -15.80
CA ASP A 338 -21.49 -2.04 -16.04
C ASP A 338 -22.26 -1.12 -16.98
N HIS A 339 -22.28 0.18 -16.70
CA HIS A 339 -23.03 1.16 -17.46
C HIS A 339 -22.18 2.39 -17.78
N PRO A 340 -22.37 3.01 -18.97
CA PRO A 340 -21.68 4.25 -19.32
C PRO A 340 -21.86 5.35 -18.26
N GLY A 341 -20.76 5.96 -17.83
CA GLY A 341 -20.69 7.05 -16.85
C GLY A 341 -20.82 6.65 -15.37
N GLN A 342 -20.74 5.36 -15.02
CA GLN A 342 -20.81 4.88 -13.63
C GLN A 342 -19.44 4.54 -13.03
N GLY A 343 -18.39 4.53 -13.85
CA GLY A 343 -17.04 4.16 -13.48
C GLY A 343 -16.88 2.68 -13.15
N PHE A 344 -15.72 2.36 -12.59
CA PHE A 344 -15.38 1.03 -12.14
C PHE A 344 -15.91 0.76 -10.72
N THR A 345 -16.36 -0.47 -10.48
CA THR A 345 -16.58 -1.01 -9.14
C THR A 345 -16.19 -2.50 -9.11
N HIS A 346 -15.68 -2.98 -7.98
CA HIS A 346 -15.39 -4.40 -7.86
C HIS A 346 -16.67 -5.25 -7.83
N LYS A 347 -16.52 -6.48 -8.32
CA LYS A 347 -17.46 -7.58 -8.06
C LYS A 347 -16.73 -8.67 -7.28
N PRO A 348 -17.42 -9.40 -6.39
CA PRO A 348 -16.83 -10.56 -5.74
C PRO A 348 -16.24 -11.54 -6.78
N GLY A 349 -15.04 -12.04 -6.50
CA GLY A 349 -14.29 -12.91 -7.40
C GLY A 349 -13.32 -12.20 -8.33
N ASP A 350 -13.31 -10.86 -8.40
CA ASP A 350 -12.27 -10.11 -9.13
C ASP A 350 -10.88 -10.48 -8.63
N VAL A 351 -9.91 -10.60 -9.53
CA VAL A 351 -8.50 -10.75 -9.19
C VAL A 351 -7.79 -9.44 -9.43
N VAL A 352 -7.24 -8.86 -8.38
CA VAL A 352 -6.43 -7.63 -8.40
C VAL A 352 -4.96 -8.02 -8.40
N SER A 353 -4.20 -7.48 -9.34
CA SER A 353 -2.75 -7.65 -9.47
C SER A 353 -2.09 -6.28 -9.49
N ILE A 354 -1.26 -5.99 -8.50
CA ILE A 354 -0.49 -4.75 -8.38
C ILE A 354 0.97 -5.14 -8.49
N SER A 355 1.70 -4.58 -9.45
CA SER A 355 3.07 -4.99 -9.72
C SER A 355 3.99 -3.81 -10.01
N SER A 356 5.27 -4.02 -9.71
CA SER A 356 6.38 -3.15 -10.12
C SER A 356 7.58 -4.05 -10.45
N PRO A 357 8.34 -3.78 -11.52
CA PRO A 357 9.52 -4.58 -11.84
C PRO A 357 10.49 -4.76 -10.67
N THR A 358 10.66 -3.74 -9.82
CA THR A 358 11.63 -3.74 -8.72
C THR A 358 11.05 -4.24 -7.39
N LEU A 359 9.72 -4.33 -7.25
CA LEU A 359 9.05 -4.76 -6.02
C LEU A 359 8.30 -6.10 -6.15
N GLY A 360 8.16 -6.64 -7.36
CA GLY A 360 7.42 -7.87 -7.63
C GLY A 360 5.93 -7.62 -7.84
N ALA A 361 5.06 -8.51 -7.37
CA ALA A 361 3.61 -8.30 -7.43
C ALA A 361 2.82 -8.80 -6.22
N LEU A 362 1.82 -8.00 -5.87
CA LEU A 362 0.79 -8.29 -4.89
C LEU A 362 -0.48 -8.70 -5.63
N HIS A 363 -0.95 -9.93 -5.37
CA HIS A 363 -2.18 -10.46 -5.96
C HIS A 363 -3.21 -10.76 -4.88
N ASN A 364 -4.45 -10.35 -5.08
CA ASN A 364 -5.54 -10.65 -4.15
C ASN A 364 -6.84 -10.90 -4.91
N ARG A 365 -7.68 -11.78 -4.38
CA ARG A 365 -9.05 -11.96 -4.87
C ARG A 365 -10.02 -11.13 -4.03
N VAL A 366 -10.98 -10.48 -4.68
CA VAL A 366 -12.00 -9.69 -4.00
C VAL A 366 -13.11 -10.59 -3.44
N THR A 367 -13.49 -10.32 -2.20
CA THR A 367 -14.71 -10.80 -1.54
C THR A 367 -15.32 -9.66 -0.72
N THR A 368 -16.41 -9.90 -0.02
CA THR A 368 -16.95 -8.92 0.94
C THR A 368 -16.33 -9.12 2.32
N SER A 369 -16.12 -8.03 3.06
CA SER A 369 -15.46 -8.00 4.38
C SER A 369 -16.14 -8.89 5.44
N ASP A 370 -17.45 -9.15 5.31
CA ASP A 370 -18.22 -10.07 6.16
C ASP A 370 -18.00 -11.56 5.81
N GLN A 371 -17.52 -11.85 4.60
CA GLN A 371 -17.20 -13.20 4.11
C GLN A 371 -15.69 -13.48 4.07
N ALA A 372 -14.86 -12.44 4.08
CA ALA A 372 -13.41 -12.58 4.24
C ALA A 372 -13.09 -13.34 5.54
N PRO A 373 -11.99 -14.11 5.59
CA PRO A 373 -11.53 -14.74 6.82
C PRO A 373 -11.51 -13.73 7.96
N ARG A 374 -12.09 -14.10 9.11
CA ARG A 374 -12.12 -13.21 10.26
C ARG A 374 -10.70 -12.99 10.76
N TRP A 375 -10.34 -11.73 10.99
CA TRP A 375 -9.12 -11.40 11.72
C TRP A 375 -9.27 -11.81 13.20
N THR A 376 -8.61 -12.89 13.59
CA THR A 376 -8.68 -13.47 14.94
C THR A 376 -7.35 -13.55 15.66
N PHE A 377 -6.25 -13.17 15.00
CA PHE A 377 -4.90 -13.17 15.57
C PHE A 377 -4.46 -11.74 15.85
N GLY A 378 -4.61 -11.31 17.11
CA GLY A 378 -4.27 -9.96 17.55
C GLY A 378 -2.93 -9.89 18.27
N VAL A 379 -2.63 -8.70 18.81
CA VAL A 379 -1.39 -8.45 19.59
C VAL A 379 -1.26 -9.41 20.77
N GLY A 380 -2.36 -9.65 21.50
CA GLY A 380 -2.35 -10.58 22.63
C GLY A 380 -2.00 -12.01 22.23
N ASP A 381 -2.43 -12.46 21.06
CA ASP A 381 -2.11 -13.79 20.53
C ASP A 381 -0.67 -13.85 20.03
N LEU A 382 -0.17 -12.79 19.40
CA LEU A 382 1.24 -12.65 19.03
C LEU A 382 2.14 -12.80 20.26
N MET A 383 1.89 -12.05 21.33
CA MET A 383 2.73 -12.09 22.53
C MET A 383 2.73 -13.46 23.19
N LYS A 384 1.56 -14.12 23.30
CA LYS A 384 1.47 -15.49 23.81
C LYS A 384 2.23 -16.48 22.94
N ASN A 385 2.05 -16.39 21.62
CA ASN A 385 2.71 -17.28 20.66
C ASN A 385 4.25 -17.15 20.73
N LEU A 386 4.76 -15.91 20.75
CA LEU A 386 6.19 -15.66 20.87
C LEU A 386 6.75 -16.20 22.19
N ALA A 387 6.02 -16.03 23.30
CA ALA A 387 6.41 -16.57 24.60
C ALA A 387 6.44 -18.12 24.61
N GLU A 388 5.40 -18.77 24.09
CA GLU A 388 5.31 -20.24 24.01
C GLU A 388 6.39 -20.86 23.12
N ARG A 389 6.88 -20.09 22.14
CA ARG A 389 7.98 -20.45 21.24
C ARG A 389 9.36 -20.04 21.76
N GLY A 390 9.44 -19.38 22.91
CA GLY A 390 10.71 -18.93 23.50
C GLY A 390 11.42 -17.84 22.68
N LEU A 391 10.65 -17.00 21.99
CA LEU A 391 11.16 -15.91 21.14
C LEU A 391 11.11 -14.54 21.82
N LEU A 392 10.50 -14.45 23.01
CA LEU A 392 10.64 -13.32 23.91
C LEU A 392 11.80 -13.64 24.86
N GLY A 393 12.84 -12.78 24.86
CA GLY A 393 14.16 -13.02 25.46
C GLY A 393 14.19 -13.50 26.91
#